data_AF-A0A1R3L7K9-F1
#
_entry.id   AF-A0A1R3L7K9-F1
#
_cell.length_a   1.000
_cell.length_b   1.000
_cell.length_c   1.000
_cell.angle_alpha   90.00
_cell.angle_beta   90.00
_cell.angle_gamma   90.00
#
_symmetry.space_group_name_H-M   'P 1'
#
loop_
_entity.id
_entity.type
_entity.pdbx_description
1 polymer ?
#
loop_
_entity_poly.entity_id
_entity_poly.type
_entity_poly.pdbx_seq_one_letter_code
_entity_poly.pdbx_strand_id
1 'polypeptide(L)'
;MLGTIAWHNRKLRTCRIFSGNLSLDVTEGSTWRINRSGFCGMRSKKFDGYIDLEPYDTLALRVRGDGRCYISTIYTENWINSPGQEEDNSWQAFVFAPKDQWHIAKIPLERYLPTWRGNVIDAKLEMNPARILGMSFSVNAEGGVVPGAKSGPGGFRLDIDWIKALRTY
;
A
#
# COMPACT_ATOMS: atom_id res chain seq x y z
N MET A 1 7.61 -8.65 25.58
CA MET A 1 8.78 -9.28 24.95
C MET A 1 8.82 -8.80 23.50
N LEU A 2 9.76 -7.93 23.14
CA LEU A 2 9.85 -7.33 21.80
C LEU A 2 10.43 -8.36 20.81
N GLY A 3 9.56 -9.09 20.12
CA GLY A 3 9.97 -9.96 19.01
C GLY A 3 10.41 -9.10 17.83
N THR A 4 11.72 -8.99 17.61
CA THR A 4 12.27 -8.40 16.39
C THR A 4 12.47 -9.53 15.38
N ILE A 5 11.62 -9.64 14.37
CA ILE A 5 12.01 -10.34 13.14
C ILE A 5 13.02 -9.43 12.44
N ALA A 6 14.28 -9.59 12.84
CA ALA A 6 15.41 -8.95 12.19
C ALA A 6 15.71 -9.75 10.92
N TRP A 7 15.43 -9.16 9.77
CA TRP A 7 16.00 -9.59 8.51
C TRP A 7 17.53 -9.56 8.65
N HIS A 8 18.14 -10.74 8.65
CA HIS A 8 19.58 -10.91 8.81
C HIS A 8 20.27 -10.43 7.52
N ASN A 9 20.73 -9.18 7.50
CA ASN A 9 22.02 -8.84 6.89
C ASN A 9 22.50 -7.45 7.35
N ARG A 10 23.47 -7.43 8.27
CA ARG A 10 24.25 -6.24 8.57
C ARG A 10 25.25 -6.02 7.42
N LYS A 11 24.84 -5.32 6.36
CA LYS A 11 25.68 -4.46 5.49
C LYS A 11 24.81 -3.89 4.36
N LEU A 12 24.81 -2.54 4.25
CA LEU A 12 23.99 -1.68 3.37
C LEU A 12 22.50 -1.60 3.75
N ARG A 13 22.09 -0.48 4.38
CA ARG A 13 20.67 -0.13 4.50
C ARG A 13 20.13 0.17 3.10
N THR A 14 19.48 -0.80 2.48
CA THR A 14 18.83 -0.63 1.17
C THR A 14 17.49 0.07 1.36
N CYS A 15 17.54 1.41 1.35
CA CYS A 15 16.33 2.21 1.17
C CYS A 15 15.78 1.95 -0.24
N ARG A 16 14.53 1.50 -0.35
CA ARG A 16 13.83 1.32 -1.62
C ARG A 16 13.16 2.63 -2.03
N ILE A 17 13.08 2.89 -3.33
CA ILE A 17 12.53 4.14 -3.87
C ILE A 17 11.36 3.80 -4.80
N PHE A 18 10.22 4.41 -4.55
CA PHE A 18 9.07 4.41 -5.44
C PHE A 18 8.85 5.82 -5.98
N SER A 19 9.18 6.05 -7.26
CA SER A 19 9.13 7.38 -7.86
C SER A 19 8.74 7.34 -9.32
N GLY A 20 8.22 8.46 -9.81
CA GLY A 20 7.82 8.63 -11.20
C GLY A 20 7.13 9.97 -11.41
N ASN A 21 6.39 10.09 -12.50
CA ASN A 21 5.64 11.28 -12.85
C ASN A 21 4.17 10.90 -13.13
N LEU A 22 3.23 11.54 -12.44
CA LEU A 22 1.80 11.36 -12.71
C LEU A 22 1.38 12.30 -13.84
N SER A 23 0.76 11.77 -14.90
CA SER A 23 0.13 12.57 -15.94
C SER A 23 -1.39 12.35 -15.94
N LEU A 24 -2.13 13.44 -16.17
CA LEU A 24 -3.57 13.40 -16.39
C LEU A 24 -3.93 13.29 -17.88
N ASP A 25 -2.93 13.34 -18.77
CA ASP A 25 -3.13 13.32 -20.21
C ASP A 25 -3.81 12.01 -20.62
N VAL A 26 -4.90 12.14 -21.37
CA VAL A 26 -5.61 11.02 -21.98
C VAL A 26 -5.40 11.15 -23.48
N THR A 27 -4.98 10.07 -24.15
CA THR A 27 -4.72 10.08 -25.59
C THR A 27 -5.93 10.61 -26.35
N GLU A 28 -5.73 11.64 -27.18
CA GLU A 28 -6.78 12.17 -28.05
C GLU A 28 -7.39 11.04 -28.90
N GLY A 29 -8.72 10.90 -28.84
CA GLY A 29 -9.45 9.84 -29.56
C GLY A 29 -9.69 8.54 -28.77
N SER A 30 -9.26 8.43 -27.51
CA SER A 30 -9.61 7.26 -26.70
C SER A 30 -11.11 7.25 -26.36
N THR A 31 -11.82 6.20 -26.73
CA THR A 31 -13.24 5.97 -26.35
C THR A 31 -13.41 5.60 -24.87
N TRP A 32 -12.30 5.36 -24.16
CA TRP A 32 -12.28 5.01 -22.75
C TRP A 32 -12.34 6.28 -21.87
N ARG A 33 -13.47 6.48 -21.18
CA ARG A 33 -13.58 7.45 -20.09
C ARG A 33 -12.71 6.99 -18.91
N ILE A 34 -11.47 7.46 -18.85
CA ILE A 34 -10.59 7.23 -17.69
C ILE A 34 -11.06 8.15 -16.56
N ASN A 35 -11.81 7.60 -15.60
CA ASN A 35 -12.31 8.38 -14.45
C ASN A 35 -11.23 8.73 -13.41
N ARG A 36 -10.03 8.12 -13.48
CA ARG A 36 -8.91 8.35 -12.55
C ARG A 36 -7.56 8.30 -13.27
N SER A 37 -7.29 9.29 -14.14
CA SER A 37 -5.97 9.41 -14.78
C SER A 37 -4.91 9.82 -13.75
N GLY A 38 -3.64 9.54 -14.05
CA GLY A 38 -2.54 9.82 -13.12
C GLY A 38 -2.46 8.85 -11.94
N PHE A 39 -2.38 7.55 -12.21
CA PHE A 39 -2.14 6.51 -11.21
C PHE A 39 -0.78 5.83 -11.45
N CYS A 40 -0.07 5.49 -10.37
CA CYS A 40 1.09 4.62 -10.43
C CYS A 40 1.09 3.66 -9.24
N GLY A 41 1.51 2.42 -9.46
CA GLY A 41 1.66 1.43 -8.41
C GLY A 41 2.93 0.60 -8.58
N MET A 42 3.49 0.16 -7.47
CA MET A 42 4.53 -0.87 -7.43
C MET A 42 4.07 -2.01 -6.52
N ARG A 43 4.30 -3.24 -6.96
CA ARG A 43 3.95 -4.45 -6.20
C ARG A 43 5.21 -5.25 -5.91
N SER A 44 5.28 -5.86 -4.74
CA SER A 44 6.30 -6.88 -4.46
C SER A 44 6.12 -8.07 -5.42
N LYS A 45 7.16 -8.88 -5.59
CA LYS A 45 6.92 -10.28 -5.98
C LYS A 45 6.03 -10.93 -4.91
N LYS A 46 5.25 -11.95 -5.30
CA LYS A 46 4.59 -12.79 -4.30
C LYS A 46 5.66 -13.32 -3.34
N PHE A 47 5.35 -13.33 -2.06
CA PHE A 47 6.23 -13.90 -1.06
C PHE A 47 6.38 -15.41 -1.32
N ASP A 48 7.50 -15.98 -0.88
CA ASP A 48 7.69 -17.42 -0.94
C ASP A 48 6.79 -18.06 0.14
N GLY A 49 5.67 -18.64 -0.29
CA GLY A 49 4.57 -19.02 0.60
C GLY A 49 3.75 -17.81 1.04
N TYR A 50 3.73 -17.56 2.34
CA TYR A 50 2.97 -16.47 2.96
C TYR A 50 3.69 -15.91 4.18
N ILE A 51 3.37 -14.66 4.52
CA ILE A 51 3.75 -14.05 5.80
C ILE A 51 2.56 -14.13 6.74
N ASP A 52 2.79 -14.63 7.95
CA ASP A 52 1.82 -14.64 9.04
C ASP A 52 1.90 -13.33 9.83
N LEU A 53 0.84 -12.52 9.71
CA LEU A 53 0.63 -11.30 10.48
C LEU A 53 -0.38 -11.48 11.63
N GLU A 54 -0.97 -12.65 11.83
CA GLU A 54 -1.96 -12.92 12.89
C GLU A 54 -1.47 -12.54 14.30
N PRO A 55 -0.16 -12.73 14.66
CA PRO A 55 0.34 -12.32 15.98
C PRO A 55 0.48 -10.80 16.18
N TYR A 56 0.18 -9.99 15.16
CA TYR A 56 0.41 -8.55 15.13
C TYR A 56 -0.87 -7.81 14.81
N ASP A 57 -0.94 -6.54 15.21
CA ASP A 57 -2.13 -5.72 15.00
C ASP A 57 -1.87 -4.48 14.15
N THR A 58 -0.61 -4.13 13.92
CA THR A 58 -0.24 -2.87 13.29
C THR A 58 0.90 -3.08 12.30
N LEU A 59 0.74 -2.54 11.10
CA LEU A 59 1.84 -2.38 10.16
C LEU A 59 2.52 -1.02 10.37
N ALA A 60 3.81 -1.03 10.65
CA ALA A 60 4.65 0.15 10.76
C ALA A 60 5.55 0.31 9.53
N LEU A 61 5.55 1.53 8.99
CA LEU A 61 6.19 1.91 7.74
C LEU A 61 7.13 3.08 8.02
N ARG A 62 8.44 2.90 7.91
CA ARG A 62 9.38 4.02 7.94
C ARG A 62 9.58 4.57 6.55
N VAL A 63 9.00 5.74 6.31
CA VAL A 63 8.89 6.35 4.98
C VAL A 63 9.31 7.82 5.01
N ARG A 64 9.75 8.32 3.86
CA ARG A 64 9.94 9.75 3.57
C ARG A 64 9.32 10.02 2.20
N GLY A 65 8.40 10.97 2.12
CA GLY A 65 7.64 11.23 0.90
C GLY A 65 7.91 12.60 0.30
N ASP A 66 7.03 12.96 -0.62
CA ASP A 66 6.94 14.26 -1.28
C ASP A 66 5.75 15.10 -0.78
N GLY A 67 5.12 14.69 0.33
CA GLY A 67 3.93 15.31 0.90
C GLY A 67 2.62 14.75 0.36
N ARG A 68 2.63 13.75 -0.54
CA ARG A 68 1.42 13.07 -1.01
C ARG A 68 0.92 12.04 -0.01
N CYS A 69 -0.35 11.69 -0.17
CA CYS A 69 -0.91 10.49 0.42
C CYS A 69 -0.73 9.31 -0.56
N TYR A 70 -0.11 8.25 -0.08
CA TYR A 70 0.04 6.98 -0.78
C TYR A 70 -1.03 5.99 -0.30
N ILE A 71 -1.20 4.90 -1.03
CA ILE A 71 -2.07 3.79 -0.67
C ILE A 71 -1.18 2.58 -0.45
N SER A 72 -1.22 2.00 0.75
CA SER A 72 -0.65 0.69 1.04
C SER A 72 -1.70 -0.37 0.75
N THR A 73 -1.32 -1.43 0.03
CA THR A 73 -2.18 -2.58 -0.21
C THR A 73 -1.55 -3.84 0.38
N ILE A 74 -2.38 -4.64 1.04
CA ILE A 74 -2.08 -5.99 1.47
C ILE A 74 -2.87 -6.95 0.59
N TYR A 75 -2.20 -7.98 0.07
CA TYR A 75 -2.84 -9.08 -0.66
C TYR A 75 -2.84 -10.31 0.24
N THR A 76 -4.01 -10.92 0.45
CA THR A 76 -4.14 -12.16 1.22
C THR A 76 -4.75 -13.27 0.38
N GLU A 77 -4.58 -14.51 0.83
CA GLU A 77 -5.24 -15.64 0.20
C GLU A 77 -6.78 -15.54 0.29
N ASN A 78 -7.47 -16.03 -0.74
CA ASN A 78 -8.92 -16.01 -0.87
C ASN A 78 -9.55 -17.21 -0.16
N TRP A 79 -10.39 -17.00 0.85
CA TRP A 79 -11.21 -18.07 1.45
C TRP A 79 -12.49 -18.35 0.65
N ILE A 80 -13.03 -17.33 -0.05
CA ILE A 80 -14.24 -17.44 -0.89
C ILE A 80 -13.94 -16.76 -2.21
N ASN A 81 -13.66 -17.55 -3.25
CA ASN A 81 -13.71 -17.04 -4.61
C ASN A 81 -15.18 -16.94 -5.02
N SER A 82 -15.68 -15.75 -5.32
CA SER A 82 -16.84 -15.68 -6.21
C SER A 82 -16.42 -16.28 -7.56
N PRO A 83 -17.25 -17.09 -8.23
CA PRO A 83 -16.90 -17.67 -9.53
C PRO A 83 -16.40 -16.59 -10.50
N GLY A 84 -15.19 -16.77 -11.05
CA GLY A 84 -14.56 -15.81 -11.98
C GLY A 84 -13.64 -14.76 -11.34
N GLN A 85 -13.30 -14.87 -10.06
CA GLN A 85 -12.29 -14.02 -9.41
C GLN A 85 -10.97 -14.78 -9.26
N GLU A 86 -10.06 -14.58 -10.21
CA GLU A 86 -8.68 -15.14 -10.18
C GLU A 86 -7.71 -14.26 -9.35
N GLU A 87 -8.12 -13.06 -8.96
CA GLU A 87 -7.24 -12.08 -8.29
C GLU A 87 -7.23 -12.27 -6.76
N ASP A 88 -6.05 -12.08 -6.15
CA ASP A 88 -5.89 -12.08 -4.69
C ASP A 88 -6.73 -10.95 -4.07
N ASN A 89 -7.42 -11.24 -2.96
CA ASN A 89 -8.21 -10.25 -2.23
C ASN A 89 -7.29 -9.13 -1.73
N SER A 90 -7.70 -7.89 -1.98
CA SER A 90 -6.88 -6.71 -1.71
C SER A 90 -7.51 -5.84 -0.63
N TRP A 91 -6.68 -5.43 0.31
CA TRP A 91 -7.05 -4.55 1.40
C TRP A 91 -6.18 -3.31 1.36
N GLN A 92 -6.78 -2.13 1.44
CA GLN A 92 -6.11 -0.85 1.22
C GLN A 92 -6.24 0.09 2.42
N ALA A 93 -5.15 0.80 2.72
CA ALA A 93 -5.12 1.89 3.68
C ALA A 93 -4.31 3.06 3.15
N PHE A 94 -4.69 4.27 3.55
CA PHE A 94 -3.95 5.48 3.23
C PHE A 94 -2.70 5.63 4.10
N VAL A 95 -1.60 6.09 3.49
CA VAL A 95 -0.32 6.37 4.14
C VAL A 95 0.07 7.80 3.81
N PHE A 96 0.02 8.68 4.81
CA PHE A 96 0.58 10.01 4.64
C PHE A 96 2.12 9.94 4.71
N ALA A 97 2.80 10.47 3.70
CA ALA A 97 4.24 10.51 3.64
C ALA A 97 4.72 11.97 3.63
N PRO A 98 5.15 12.51 4.80
CA PRO A 98 5.60 13.89 4.91
C PRO A 98 6.74 14.21 3.93
N LYS A 99 6.73 15.44 3.41
CA LYS A 99 7.75 15.91 2.48
C LYS A 99 9.12 15.97 3.16
N ASP A 100 10.10 15.30 2.57
CA ASP A 100 11.53 15.37 2.93
C ASP A 100 11.87 14.99 4.39
N GLN A 101 10.92 14.44 5.15
CA GLN A 101 11.10 14.01 6.53
C GLN A 101 10.84 12.51 6.69
N TRP A 102 11.75 11.82 7.37
CA TRP A 102 11.50 10.44 7.80
C TRP A 102 10.44 10.40 8.88
N HIS A 103 9.40 9.62 8.66
CA HIS A 103 8.30 9.39 9.57
C HIS A 103 8.00 7.90 9.67
N ILE A 104 7.43 7.47 10.81
CA ILE A 104 6.95 6.10 11.00
C ILE A 104 5.43 6.13 10.99
N ALA A 105 4.83 5.80 9.85
CA ALA A 105 3.39 5.62 9.75
C ALA A 105 3.02 4.28 10.39
N LYS A 106 2.08 4.30 11.34
CA LYS A 106 1.53 3.10 11.99
C LYS A 106 0.09 2.93 11.55
N ILE A 107 -0.21 1.81 10.92
CA ILE A 107 -1.52 1.51 10.36
C ILE A 107 -2.03 0.25 11.03
N PRO A 108 -3.04 0.35 11.91
CA PRO A 108 -3.73 -0.82 12.44
C PRO A 108 -4.27 -1.68 11.29
N LEU A 109 -4.16 -3.00 11.38
CA LEU A 109 -4.64 -3.91 10.33
C LEU A 109 -6.16 -3.74 10.09
N GLU A 110 -6.93 -3.41 11.14
CA GLU A 110 -8.35 -3.06 11.05
C GLU A 110 -8.68 -1.81 10.21
N ARG A 111 -7.70 -0.94 9.95
CA ARG A 111 -7.88 0.26 9.11
C ARG A 111 -7.74 -0.05 7.62
N TYR A 112 -7.30 -1.25 7.28
CA TYR A 112 -7.27 -1.69 5.90
C TYR A 112 -8.66 -2.15 5.47
N LEU A 113 -9.21 -1.52 4.44
CA LEU A 113 -10.55 -1.81 3.93
C LEU A 113 -10.46 -2.74 2.72
N PRO A 114 -11.38 -3.72 2.58
CA PRO A 114 -11.43 -4.57 1.40
C PRO A 114 -11.75 -3.73 0.16
N THR A 115 -10.99 -3.91 -0.91
CA THR A 115 -11.15 -3.17 -2.16
C THR A 115 -11.16 -4.09 -3.37
N TRP A 116 -12.01 -3.76 -4.35
CA TRP A 116 -12.03 -4.36 -5.68
C TRP A 116 -11.90 -3.26 -6.74
N ARG A 117 -10.88 -3.35 -7.60
CA ARG A 117 -10.61 -2.37 -8.67
C ARG A 117 -10.66 -0.91 -8.18
N GLY A 118 -10.12 -0.65 -6.98
CA GLY A 118 -10.06 0.68 -6.38
C GLY A 118 -11.36 1.21 -5.77
N ASN A 119 -12.37 0.35 -5.62
CA ASN A 119 -13.60 0.64 -4.89
C ASN A 119 -13.65 -0.17 -3.60
N VAL A 120 -14.08 0.46 -2.50
CA VAL A 120 -14.33 -0.24 -1.24
C VAL A 120 -15.50 -1.19 -1.45
N ILE A 121 -15.34 -2.45 -1.01
CA ILE A 121 -16.40 -3.45 -1.07
C ILE A 121 -17.26 -3.28 0.19
N ASP A 122 -18.54 -2.95 0.01
CA ASP A 122 -19.51 -2.90 1.10
C ASP A 122 -20.04 -4.31 1.42
N ALA A 123 -19.11 -5.18 1.83
CA ALA A 123 -19.39 -6.50 2.34
C ALA A 123 -18.52 -6.75 3.56
N LYS A 124 -19.04 -7.50 4.54
CA LYS A 124 -18.26 -7.96 5.69
C LYS A 124 -17.25 -9.01 5.23
N LEU A 125 -16.14 -8.54 4.65
CA LEU A 125 -14.99 -9.35 4.29
C LEU A 125 -13.91 -9.11 5.33
N GLU A 126 -13.57 -10.18 6.05
CA GLU A 126 -12.46 -10.16 7.00
C GLU A 126 -11.15 -10.47 6.25
N MET A 127 -10.10 -9.71 6.57
CA MET A 127 -8.75 -10.02 6.11
C MET A 127 -8.31 -11.35 6.73
N ASN A 128 -7.58 -12.17 5.97
CA ASN A 128 -6.85 -13.31 6.53
C ASN A 128 -5.41 -12.89 6.86
N PRO A 129 -5.11 -12.41 8.09
CA PRO A 129 -3.77 -11.92 8.43
C PRO A 129 -2.73 -13.05 8.47
N ALA A 130 -3.15 -14.31 8.63
CA ALA A 130 -2.24 -15.44 8.70
C ALA A 130 -1.61 -15.79 7.34
N ARG A 131 -2.16 -15.29 6.23
CA ARG A 131 -1.76 -15.68 4.87
C ARG A 131 -1.59 -14.48 3.94
N ILE A 132 -0.63 -13.62 4.27
CA ILE A 132 -0.26 -12.49 3.42
C ILE A 132 0.62 -12.96 2.26
N LEU A 133 0.18 -12.69 1.03
CA LEU A 133 0.83 -13.12 -0.21
C LEU A 133 1.77 -12.06 -0.79
N GLY A 134 1.54 -10.79 -0.48
CA GLY A 134 2.32 -9.70 -1.03
C GLY A 134 1.83 -8.33 -0.56
N MET A 135 2.55 -7.30 -0.98
CA MET A 135 2.21 -5.91 -0.66
C MET A 135 2.47 -4.99 -1.85
N SER A 136 1.77 -3.86 -1.90
CA SER A 136 2.05 -2.79 -2.86
C SER A 136 1.94 -1.41 -2.24
N PHE A 137 2.55 -0.44 -2.94
CA PHE A 137 2.24 0.97 -2.78
C PHE A 137 1.69 1.50 -4.09
N SER A 138 0.71 2.39 -3.99
CA SER A 138 0.24 3.16 -5.13
C SER A 138 0.00 4.62 -4.75
N VAL A 139 -0.11 5.45 -5.78
CA VAL A 139 -0.38 6.88 -5.67
C VAL A 139 -1.22 7.29 -6.86
N ASN A 140 -2.11 8.25 -6.64
CA ASN A 140 -2.92 8.85 -7.70
C ASN A 140 -2.80 10.38 -7.67
N ALA A 141 -3.24 11.02 -8.74
CA ALA A 141 -3.25 12.47 -8.89
C ALA A 141 -4.42 13.12 -8.16
N GLU A 142 -5.52 12.42 -7.88
CA GLU A 142 -6.66 12.96 -7.10
C GLU A 142 -6.25 13.33 -5.66
N GLY A 143 -5.27 12.60 -5.11
CA GLY A 143 -4.82 12.74 -3.73
C GLY A 143 -5.47 11.72 -2.82
N GLY A 144 -5.30 11.92 -1.51
CA GLY A 144 -5.91 11.08 -0.48
C GLY A 144 -6.80 11.89 0.46
N VAL A 145 -7.33 11.20 1.47
CA VAL A 145 -8.26 11.78 2.46
C VAL A 145 -7.58 12.67 3.51
N VAL A 146 -6.27 12.89 3.41
CA VAL A 146 -5.47 13.64 4.39
C VAL A 146 -5.49 15.12 4.05
N PRO A 147 -6.05 15.99 4.92
CA PRO A 147 -6.08 17.43 4.69
C PRO A 147 -4.67 18.01 4.51
N GLY A 148 -4.48 18.82 3.47
CA GLY A 148 -3.20 19.45 3.17
C GLY A 148 -2.16 18.54 2.50
N ALA A 149 -2.49 17.28 2.20
CA ALA A 149 -1.64 16.43 1.39
C ALA A 149 -1.56 16.96 -0.06
N LYS A 150 -0.37 16.85 -0.66
CA LYS A 150 -0.15 17.20 -2.07
C LYS A 150 -1.02 16.32 -2.97
N SER A 151 -1.67 16.94 -3.94
CA SER A 151 -2.45 16.30 -5.02
C SER A 151 -2.05 16.89 -6.38
N GLY A 152 -2.67 16.40 -7.45
CA GLY A 152 -2.43 16.79 -8.84
C GLY A 152 -1.35 15.96 -9.56
N PRO A 153 -1.14 16.21 -10.85
CA PRO A 153 -0.08 15.58 -11.65
C PRO A 153 1.33 15.97 -11.17
N GLY A 154 2.35 15.45 -11.84
CA GLY A 154 3.74 15.78 -11.60
C GLY A 154 4.51 14.71 -10.83
N GLY A 155 5.76 15.04 -10.51
CA GLY A 155 6.69 14.14 -9.86
C GLY A 155 6.18 13.65 -8.51
N PHE A 156 6.38 12.36 -8.24
CA PHE A 156 6.17 11.74 -6.94
C PHE A 156 7.40 10.94 -6.52
N ARG A 157 7.61 10.85 -5.20
CA ARG A 157 8.69 10.05 -4.63
C ARG A 157 8.35 9.61 -3.21
N LEU A 158 8.48 8.32 -2.97
CA LEU A 158 8.38 7.67 -1.67
C LEU A 158 9.64 6.85 -1.44
N ASP A 159 10.46 7.26 -0.48
CA ASP A 159 11.56 6.49 0.04
C ASP A 159 11.05 5.60 1.18
N ILE A 160 11.39 4.31 1.14
CA ILE A 160 10.98 3.29 2.11
C ILE A 160 12.24 2.67 2.72
N ASP A 161 12.44 2.85 4.02
CA ASP A 161 13.56 2.25 4.74
C ASP A 161 13.20 0.84 5.22
N TRP A 162 12.04 0.68 5.87
CA TRP A 162 11.56 -0.62 6.30
C TRP A 162 10.04 -0.66 6.47
N ILE A 163 9.54 -1.90 6.45
CA ILE A 163 8.15 -2.27 6.76
C ILE A 163 8.24 -3.34 7.84
N LYS A 164 7.48 -3.19 8.94
CA LYS A 164 7.48 -4.11 10.08
C LYS A 164 6.07 -4.31 10.61
N ALA A 165 5.80 -5.51 11.10
CA ALA A 165 4.61 -5.77 11.89
C ALA A 165 4.91 -5.50 13.38
N LEU A 166 3.97 -4.88 14.08
CA LEU A 166 4.03 -4.57 15.49
C LEU A 166 2.81 -5.14 16.20
N ARG A 167 3.02 -5.58 17.44
CA ARG A 167 1.96 -5.81 18.41
C ARG A 167 1.94 -4.61 19.35
N THR A 168 0.84 -3.88 19.35
CA THR A 168 0.67 -2.60 20.02
C THR A 168 -0.35 -2.67 21.14
N TYR A 169 -1.19 -3.72 21.18
CA TYR A 169 -2.10 -4.02 22.30
C TYR A 169 -2.06 -5.49 22.75
#